data_AF-A0AAV4V1B2-F1
#
_entry.id   AF-A0AAV4V1B2-F1
#
_cell.length_a   1.000
_cell.length_b   1.000
_cell.length_c   1.000
_cell.angle_alpha   90.00
_cell.angle_beta   90.00
_cell.angle_gamma   90.00
#
_symmetry.space_group_name_H-M   'P 1'
#
loop_
_entity.id
_entity.type
_entity.pdbx_description
1 polymer ?
#
loop_
_entity_poly.entity_id
_entity_poly.type
_entity_poly.pdbx_seq_one_letter_code
_entity_poly.pdbx_strand_id
1 'polypeptide(L)'
;MNGHSDVVMGAIATNNAEIYEKMKYYQNSLGTVPSPFDCFLVNRGLKTLHIRMERHMFNGLQVAEFLEKHPAVQKVIYPGLKKLSSI
;
A
#
# COMPACT_ATOMS: atom_id res chain seq x y z
N MET A 1 3.35 1.22 -2.56
CA MET A 1 3.83 2.26 -3.48
C MET A 1 5.32 2.50 -3.24
N ASN A 2 5.75 3.59 -2.58
CA ASN A 2 7.17 3.90 -2.34
C ASN A 2 7.91 2.81 -1.53
N GLY A 3 7.49 2.58 -0.28
CA GLY A 3 8.00 1.51 0.58
C GLY A 3 9.37 1.76 1.23
N HIS A 4 9.88 3.00 1.22
CA HIS A 4 11.17 3.37 1.83
C HIS A 4 11.05 4.45 2.92
N SER A 5 9.81 4.81 3.31
CA SER A 5 9.51 5.76 4.40
C SER A 5 10.12 7.15 4.27
N ASP A 6 10.46 7.57 3.05
CA ASP A 6 11.18 8.81 2.72
C ASP A 6 10.42 9.74 1.75
N VAL A 7 9.16 9.41 1.41
CA VAL A 7 8.32 10.20 0.48
C VAL A 7 6.86 10.23 0.94
N VAL A 8 6.24 11.41 0.87
CA VAL A 8 4.79 11.59 1.00
C VAL A 8 4.20 11.85 -0.39
N MET A 9 3.35 10.95 -0.89
CA MET A 9 2.74 11.07 -2.23
C MET A 9 1.43 10.29 -2.33
N GLY A 10 0.46 10.83 -3.08
CA GLY A 10 -0.77 10.14 -3.49
C GLY A 10 -0.77 9.79 -4.98
N ALA A 11 -1.62 8.84 -5.37
CA ALA A 11 -1.87 8.50 -6.77
C ALA A 11 -3.34 8.16 -6.98
N ILE A 12 -3.85 8.43 -8.18
CA ILE A 12 -5.19 8.07 -8.64
C ILE A 12 -5.03 7.30 -9.95
N ALA A 13 -5.67 6.14 -10.05
CA ALA A 13 -5.73 5.34 -11.27
C ALA A 13 -7.21 5.07 -11.60
N THR A 14 -7.59 5.29 -12.85
CA THR A 14 -8.96 5.08 -13.34
C THR A 14 -8.93 4.63 -14.79
N ASN A 15 -9.92 3.83 -15.19
CA ASN A 15 -10.20 3.48 -16.59
C ASN A 15 -11.33 4.33 -17.20
N ASN A 16 -11.97 5.20 -16.41
CA ASN A 16 -13.03 6.08 -16.87
C ASN A 16 -12.44 7.41 -17.35
N ALA A 17 -12.60 7.70 -18.64
CA ALA A 17 -12.07 8.89 -19.29
C ALA A 17 -12.65 10.20 -18.73
N GLU A 18 -13.94 10.22 -18.38
CA GLU A 18 -14.58 11.41 -17.81
C GLU A 18 -13.99 11.75 -16.43
N ILE A 19 -13.74 10.72 -15.60
CA ILE A 19 -13.07 10.89 -14.32
C ILE A 19 -11.63 11.36 -14.53
N TYR A 20 -10.91 10.79 -15.50
CA TYR A 20 -9.54 11.20 -15.81
C TYR A 20 -9.46 12.68 -16.19
N GLU A 21 -10.30 13.16 -17.11
CA GLU A 21 -10.29 14.58 -17.54
C GLU A 21 -10.57 15.52 -16.38
N LYS A 22 -11.57 15.21 -15.54
CA LYS A 22 -11.89 15.98 -14.33
C LYS A 22 -10.70 16.03 -13.37
N MET A 23 -10.07 14.88 -13.10
CA MET A 23 -8.93 14.81 -12.19
C MET A 23 -7.70 15.52 -12.76
N LYS A 24 -7.47 15.45 -14.07
CA LYS A 24 -6.36 16.14 -14.73
C LYS A 24 -6.51 17.65 -14.67
N TYR A 25 -7.74 18.15 -14.88
CA TYR A 25 -8.06 19.56 -14.69
C TYR A 25 -7.75 20.01 -13.26
N TYR A 26 -8.22 19.28 -12.25
CA TYR A 26 -7.97 19.65 -10.84
C TYR A 26 -6.50 19.55 -10.45
N GLN A 27 -5.77 18.53 -10.93
CA GLN A 27 -4.33 18.42 -10.71
C GLN A 27 -3.59 19.69 -11.15
N ASN A 28 -3.96 20.23 -12.32
CA ASN A 28 -3.35 21.44 -12.87
C ASN A 28 -3.84 22.71 -12.16
N SER A 29 -5.15 22.88 -11.99
CA SER A 29 -5.76 24.11 -11.45
C SER A 29 -5.48 24.31 -9.96
N LEU A 30 -5.42 23.24 -9.18
CA LEU A 30 -5.11 23.31 -7.75
C LEU A 30 -3.60 23.28 -7.47
N GLY A 31 -2.79 22.82 -8.43
CA GLY A 31 -1.33 22.79 -8.31
C GLY A 31 -0.79 21.84 -7.24
N THR A 32 -1.62 20.96 -6.68
CA THR A 32 -1.21 19.96 -5.68
C THR A 32 -0.48 18.79 -6.34
N VAL A 33 0.66 19.09 -6.96
CA VAL A 33 1.52 18.15 -7.68
C VAL A 33 2.75 17.76 -6.86
N PRO A 34 3.23 16.51 -6.96
CA PRO A 34 4.42 16.08 -6.24
C PRO A 34 5.71 16.69 -6.81
N SER A 35 6.74 16.79 -5.97
CA SER A 35 8.10 17.11 -6.40
C SER A 35 8.60 16.08 -7.44
N PRO A 36 9.30 16.51 -8.51
CA PRO A 36 9.89 15.57 -9.48
C PRO A 36 10.88 14.58 -8.85
N PHE A 37 11.60 15.00 -7.80
CA PHE A 37 12.50 14.12 -7.07
C PHE A 37 11.74 13.04 -6.30
N ASP A 38 10.61 13.40 -5.68
CA ASP A 38 9.73 12.43 -5.02
C ASP A 38 9.13 11.44 -6.02
N CYS A 39 8.75 11.92 -7.22
CA CYS A 39 8.30 11.04 -8.31
C CYS A 39 9.36 10.02 -8.69
N PHE A 40 10.63 10.45 -8.79
CA PHE A 40 11.76 9.56 -9.03
C PHE A 40 11.92 8.52 -7.91
N LEU A 41 11.88 8.93 -6.64
CA LEU A 41 12.01 8.04 -5.50
C LEU A 41 10.88 7.00 -5.45
N VAL A 42 9.63 7.40 -5.69
CA VAL A 42 8.51 6.46 -5.80
C VAL A 42 8.73 5.49 -6.95
N ASN A 43 9.14 5.96 -8.13
CA ASN A 43 9.43 5.10 -9.28
C ASN A 43 10.64 4.17 -9.05
N ARG A 44 11.62 4.58 -8.23
CA ARG A 44 12.67 3.69 -7.73
C ARG A 44 12.08 2.60 -6.84
N GLY A 45 11.22 2.98 -5.89
CA GLY A 45 10.60 2.06 -4.95
C GLY A 45 9.64 1.05 -5.59
N LEU A 46 8.96 1.43 -6.68
CA LEU A 46 8.07 0.54 -7.44
C LEU A 46 8.80 -0.66 -8.04
N LYS A 47 10.08 -0.52 -8.42
CA LYS A 47 10.87 -1.61 -9.01
C LYS A 47 11.02 -2.81 -8.08
N THR A 48 11.06 -2.57 -6.76
CA THR A 48 11.17 -3.62 -5.74
C THR A 48 9.82 -3.94 -5.09
N LEU A 49 8.71 -3.39 -5.56
CA LEU A 49 7.41 -3.57 -4.94
C LEU A 49 7.00 -5.04 -4.85
N HIS A 50 7.12 -5.78 -5.94
CA HIS A 50 6.73 -7.20 -6.02
C HIS A 50 7.47 -8.06 -4.97
N ILE A 51 8.80 -8.01 -4.94
CA ILE A 51 9.60 -8.76 -3.95
C ILE A 51 9.37 -8.30 -2.51
N ARG A 52 9.14 -7.00 -2.27
CA ARG A 52 8.84 -6.48 -0.93
C ARG A 52 7.48 -6.98 -0.45
N MET A 53 6.46 -6.92 -1.29
CA MET A 53 5.10 -7.33 -0.91
C MET A 53 5.01 -8.84 -0.68
N GLU A 54 5.71 -9.66 -1.48
CA GLU A 54 5.83 -11.10 -1.21
C GLU A 54 6.45 -11.37 0.16
N ARG A 55 7.57 -10.69 0.48
CA ARG A 55 8.22 -10.82 1.79
C ARG A 55 7.35 -10.30 2.94
N HIS A 56 6.64 -9.18 2.74
CA HIS A 56 5.69 -8.65 3.73
C HIS A 56 4.58 -9.64 4.03
N MET A 57 4.02 -10.31 3.01
CA MET A 57 2.99 -11.32 3.19
C MET A 57 3.53 -12.54 3.93
N PHE A 58 4.70 -13.07 3.52
CA PHE A 58 5.35 -14.22 4.16
C PHE A 58 5.71 -13.95 5.63
N ASN A 59 6.31 -12.80 5.93
CA ASN A 59 6.66 -12.43 7.30
C ASN A 59 5.41 -12.12 8.13
N GLY A 60 4.45 -11.38 7.56
CA GLY A 60 3.20 -10.99 8.23
C GLY A 60 2.37 -12.20 8.65
N LEU A 61 2.29 -13.23 7.80
CA LEU A 61 1.59 -14.47 8.15
C LEU A 61 2.26 -15.19 9.32
N GLN A 62 3.59 -15.32 9.32
CA GLN A 62 4.31 -15.95 10.43
C GLN A 62 4.12 -15.21 11.75
N VAL A 63 4.17 -13.87 11.73
CA VAL A 63 3.88 -13.05 12.91
C VAL A 63 2.44 -13.26 13.37
N ALA A 64 1.47 -13.28 12.45
CA ALA A 64 0.07 -13.50 12.78
C ALA A 64 -0.17 -14.87 13.42
N GLU A 65 0.41 -15.94 12.86
CA GLU A 65 0.32 -17.31 13.41
C GLU A 65 1.01 -17.46 14.76
N PHE A 66 2.14 -16.76 14.96
CA PHE A 66 2.81 -16.70 16.25
C PHE A 66 1.91 -16.03 17.30
N LEU A 67 1.34 -14.87 16.97
CA LEU A 67 0.46 -14.13 17.87
C LEU A 67 -0.85 -14.87 18.14
N GLU A 68 -1.39 -15.62 17.18
CA GLU A 68 -2.62 -16.43 17.36
C GLU A 68 -2.46 -17.49 18.45
N LYS A 69 -1.24 -18.01 18.63
CA LYS A 69 -0.93 -19.05 19.62
C LYS A 69 -0.42 -18.48 20.95
N HIS A 70 -0.22 -17.16 21.03
CA HIS A 70 0.42 -16.55 22.18
C HIS A 70 -0.58 -16.32 23.33
N PRO A 71 -0.34 -16.83 24.55
CA PRO A 71 -1.32 -16.80 25.64
C PRO A 71 -1.70 -15.38 26.12
N ALA A 72 -0.84 -14.39 25.90
CA ALA A 72 -1.12 -12.99 26.23
C ALA A 72 -1.91 -12.23 25.16
N VAL A 73 -2.22 -12.85 24.02
CA VAL A 73 -2.91 -12.19 22.90
C VAL A 73 -4.35 -12.65 22.84
N GLN A 74 -5.29 -11.72 23.04
CA GLN A 74 -6.72 -12.04 23.03
C GLN A 74 -7.27 -12.27 21.61
N LYS A 75 -6.81 -11.49 20.62
CA LYS A 75 -7.33 -11.54 19.25
C LYS A 75 -6.28 -11.05 18.26
N VAL A 76 -6.17 -11.75 17.13
CA VAL A 76 -5.38 -11.33 15.97
C VAL A 76 -6.31 -11.04 14.80
N ILE A 77 -6.13 -9.91 14.15
CA ILE A 77 -6.87 -9.53 12.94
C ILE A 77 -5.87 -9.49 11.79
N TYR A 78 -5.81 -10.57 11.01
CA TYR A 78 -4.95 -10.67 9.85
C TYR A 78 -5.68 -11.39 8.71
N PRO A 79 -5.83 -10.80 7.52
CA PRO A 79 -6.62 -11.38 6.42
C PRO A 79 -6.16 -12.75 5.94
N GLY A 80 -4.87 -13.10 6.11
CA GLY A 80 -4.32 -14.38 5.69
C GLY A 80 -4.54 -15.54 6.67
N LEU A 81 -5.14 -15.30 7.85
CA LEU A 81 -5.45 -16.37 8.79
C LEU A 81 -6.69 -17.16 8.34
N LYS A 82 -6.58 -18.50 8.32
CA LYS A 82 -7.66 -19.40 7.87
C LYS A 82 -8.95 -19.29 8.67
N LYS A 83 -8.89 -18.82 9.92
CA LYS A 83 -10.05 -18.74 10.84
C LYS A 83 -10.94 -17.52 10.62
N LEU A 84 -10.68 -16.66 9.63
CA LEU A 84 -11.57 -15.54 9.30
C LEU A 84 -12.84 -15.99 8.54
N SER A 85 -13.39 -17.16 8.86
CA SER A 85 -14.58 -17.76 8.22
C SER A 85 -15.70 -18.11 9.21
N SER A 86 -15.69 -17.52 10.41
CA SER A 86 -16.77 -17.70 11.40
C SER A 86 -17.27 -16.34 11.89
N ILE A 87 -17.90 -15.61 10.98
CA ILE A 87 -18.97 -14.65 11.27
C ILE A 87 -20.19 -15.14 10.49
#